data_AF-A0A926XET3-F1
#
_entry.id   AF-A0A926XET3-F1
#
_cell.length_a   1.000
_cell.length_b   1.000
_cell.length_c   1.000
_cell.angle_alpha   90.00
_cell.angle_beta   90.00
_cell.angle_gamma   90.00
#
_symmetry.space_group_name_H-M   'P 1'
#
loop_
_entity.id
_entity.type
_entity.pdbx_description
1 polymer ?
#
loop_
_entity_poly.entity_id
_entity_poly.type
_entity_poly.pdbx_seq_one_letter_code
_entity_poly.pdbx_strand_id
1 'polypeptide(L)'
;MNTIPPQRQRFLRPMALLLSALLMVPFLNACGESQTSTPLPPVDDTRGGTVTNAPPTNQPQPQAKKGLSTGQKVAITLAGAAALYYLYNKNKNKQQQGAQGKYYLSKNGRVYYRDAQNRPHWVTPPPGGIQVSEEEARQYREFQGYNNRPTGRDLRGLAEADAPVPVPAQ
;
A
#
# COMPACT_ATOMS: atom_id res chain seq x y z
N MET A 1 -17.97 -57.43 35.75
CA MET A 1 -19.25 -56.69 35.69
C MET A 1 -19.81 -56.59 37.11
N ASN A 2 -19.99 -55.46 37.79
CA ASN A 2 -19.96 -54.04 37.42
C ASN A 2 -19.48 -53.21 38.63
N THR A 3 -18.52 -52.31 38.40
CA THR A 3 -17.98 -51.32 39.34
C THR A 3 -18.91 -50.10 39.45
N ILE A 4 -19.17 -49.66 40.68
CA ILE A 4 -20.00 -48.48 41.03
C ILE A 4 -19.12 -47.22 41.03
N PRO A 5 -19.40 -46.17 40.24
CA PRO A 5 -18.70 -44.89 40.36
C PRO A 5 -19.46 -43.91 41.28
N PRO A 6 -18.80 -43.22 42.23
CA PRO A 6 -19.42 -42.11 42.93
C PRO A 6 -19.38 -40.80 42.13
N GLN A 7 -20.51 -40.12 42.22
CA GLN A 7 -20.97 -38.95 41.49
C GLN A 7 -20.38 -37.64 42.03
N ARG A 8 -20.10 -36.72 41.09
CA ARG A 8 -19.80 -35.28 41.24
C ARG A 8 -20.68 -34.58 42.28
N GLN A 9 -20.16 -33.49 42.88
CA GLN A 9 -20.64 -32.09 42.82
C GLN A 9 -19.94 -31.27 43.93
N ARG A 10 -19.19 -30.19 43.65
CA ARG A 10 -19.54 -28.79 43.30
C ARG A 10 -19.16 -27.87 44.48
N PHE A 11 -18.88 -26.60 44.14
CA PHE A 11 -18.86 -25.42 45.02
C PHE A 11 -17.57 -25.13 45.80
N LEU A 12 -16.54 -24.66 45.08
CA LEU A 12 -15.53 -23.79 45.66
C LEU A 12 -16.12 -22.37 45.83
N ARG A 13 -16.67 -22.14 47.04
CA ARG A 13 -16.73 -20.88 47.85
C ARG A 13 -17.11 -19.54 47.18
N PRO A 14 -18.27 -18.95 47.54
CA PRO A 14 -18.59 -17.53 47.31
C PRO A 14 -18.32 -16.63 48.53
N MET A 15 -18.03 -15.33 48.27
CA MET A 15 -18.12 -14.16 49.17
C MET A 15 -17.29 -14.18 50.48
N ALA A 16 -16.77 -13.10 51.07
CA ALA A 16 -16.79 -11.65 50.92
C ALA A 16 -15.60 -11.15 51.81
N LEU A 17 -15.01 -9.96 51.67
CA LEU A 17 -15.48 -8.73 52.32
C LEU A 17 -14.44 -7.58 52.09
N LEU A 18 -14.96 -6.40 51.75
CA LEU A 18 -14.63 -5.04 52.29
C LEU A 18 -13.21 -4.45 52.04
N LEU A 19 -13.00 -3.54 51.09
CA LEU A 19 -13.27 -2.08 51.09
C LEU A 19 -12.68 -1.29 52.29
N SER A 20 -11.79 -0.34 51.94
CA SER A 20 -11.54 0.96 52.58
C SER A 20 -10.40 1.07 53.60
N ALA A 21 -9.19 1.37 53.11
CA ALA A 21 -8.26 2.27 53.80
C ALA A 21 -7.16 2.81 52.86
N LEU A 22 -6.96 4.13 52.90
CA LEU A 22 -5.78 4.90 52.48
C LEU A 22 -5.61 5.27 50.99
N LEU A 23 -6.35 6.34 50.64
CA LEU A 23 -5.79 7.53 50.00
C LEU A 23 -4.41 7.89 50.58
N MET A 24 -3.33 7.48 49.92
CA MET A 24 -2.01 8.11 50.01
C MET A 24 -1.40 8.08 48.61
N VAL A 25 -1.40 9.25 47.96
CA VAL A 25 -0.75 9.50 46.68
C VAL A 25 0.76 9.62 46.93
N PRO A 26 1.62 8.81 46.29
CA PRO A 26 2.98 9.25 46.02
C PRO A 26 2.98 9.85 44.61
N PHE A 27 3.11 11.18 44.54
CA PHE A 27 3.63 11.85 43.36
C PHE A 27 5.06 11.35 43.14
N LEU A 28 5.21 10.32 42.31
CA LEU A 28 6.49 9.94 41.72
C LEU A 28 6.38 10.14 40.21
N ASN A 29 6.72 11.37 39.81
CA ASN A 29 7.16 11.66 38.44
C ASN A 29 8.43 10.84 38.19
N ALA A 30 8.30 9.68 37.57
CA ALA A 30 9.40 8.96 36.97
C ALA A 30 9.12 8.84 35.47
N CYS A 31 10.00 9.44 34.68
CA CYS A 31 10.02 9.42 33.22
C CYS A 31 10.01 7.98 32.71
N GLY A 32 8.81 7.46 32.42
CA GLY A 32 8.63 6.31 31.55
C GLY A 32 8.38 6.84 30.15
N GLU A 33 9.45 6.97 29.37
CA GLU A 33 9.38 7.27 27.94
C GLU A 33 8.54 6.17 27.29
N SER A 34 7.24 6.48 27.11
CA SER A 34 6.34 5.67 26.32
C SER A 34 6.89 5.70 24.92
N GLN A 35 7.60 4.63 24.54
CA GLN A 35 7.94 4.34 23.16
C GLN A 35 6.63 4.27 22.39
N THR A 36 6.24 5.44 21.88
CA THR A 36 5.37 5.52 20.73
C THR A 36 6.14 4.74 19.69
N SER A 37 5.70 3.51 19.42
CA SER A 37 6.05 2.81 18.19
C SER A 37 5.47 3.65 17.07
N THR A 38 6.16 4.74 16.73
CA THR A 38 6.03 5.42 15.47
C THR A 38 6.26 4.33 14.44
N PRO A 39 5.25 3.96 13.63
CA PRO A 39 5.51 3.07 12.51
C PRO A 39 6.68 3.70 11.74
N LEU A 40 7.72 2.90 11.50
CA LEU A 40 8.91 3.35 10.79
C LEU A 40 8.45 4.16 9.56
N PRO A 41 9.06 5.34 9.32
CA PRO A 41 8.68 6.15 8.19
C PRO A 41 8.73 5.28 6.92
N PRO A 42 7.75 5.41 6.01
CA PRO A 42 7.76 4.70 4.74
C PRO A 42 9.13 4.84 4.09
N VAL A 43 9.72 3.72 3.68
CA VAL A 43 11.00 3.77 2.97
C VAL A 43 10.69 4.34 1.59
N ASP A 44 11.25 5.51 1.33
CA ASP A 44 11.15 6.16 0.04
C ASP A 44 12.38 5.82 -0.79
N ASP A 45 12.31 4.74 -1.55
CA ASP A 45 13.35 4.35 -2.51
C ASP A 45 13.54 5.40 -3.63
N THR A 46 12.66 6.40 -3.72
CA THR A 46 12.80 7.54 -4.64
C THR A 46 13.85 8.56 -4.16
N ARG A 47 14.26 8.54 -2.88
CA ARG A 47 15.12 9.58 -2.27
C ARG A 47 16.63 9.29 -2.34
N GLY A 48 17.04 8.19 -2.96
CA GLY A 48 18.45 7.84 -3.19
C GLY A 48 18.99 8.41 -4.50
N GLY A 49 18.97 9.73 -4.67
CA GLY A 49 19.51 10.40 -5.85
C GLY A 49 19.70 11.88 -5.60
N THR A 50 20.92 12.27 -5.24
CA THR A 50 21.40 13.65 -5.21
C THR A 50 21.09 14.33 -6.54
N VAL A 51 20.09 15.22 -6.55
CA VAL A 51 19.81 16.12 -7.67
C VAL A 51 20.84 17.24 -7.61
N THR A 52 22.00 17.05 -8.23
CA THR A 52 22.86 18.16 -8.64
C THR A 52 22.20 18.86 -9.82
N ASN A 53 21.86 20.14 -9.64
CA ASN A 53 21.45 21.04 -10.72
C ASN A 53 22.49 21.02 -11.84
N ALA A 54 22.12 20.48 -13.00
CA ALA A 54 22.86 20.60 -14.26
C ALA A 54 21.87 21.02 -15.37
N PRO A 55 22.28 21.91 -16.29
CA PRO A 55 21.40 22.52 -17.31
C PRO A 55 20.95 21.49 -18.38
N PRO A 56 19.87 21.78 -19.15
CA PRO A 56 19.14 20.76 -19.89
C PRO A 56 19.93 20.34 -21.12
N THR A 57 20.42 19.10 -21.12
CA THR A 57 21.11 18.53 -22.28
C THR A 57 20.61 17.11 -22.53
N ASN A 58 19.88 16.94 -23.64
CA ASN A 58 19.61 15.69 -24.37
C ASN A 58 19.46 14.41 -23.53
N GLN A 59 18.21 14.09 -23.15
CA GLN A 59 17.87 12.70 -22.86
C GLN A 59 17.83 11.91 -24.18
N PRO A 60 18.58 10.81 -24.32
CA PRO A 60 18.44 9.93 -25.47
C PRO A 60 17.07 9.25 -25.40
N GLN A 61 16.21 9.54 -26.39
CA GLN A 61 15.06 8.70 -26.70
C GLN A 61 15.53 7.24 -26.76
N PRO A 62 14.83 6.28 -26.13
CA PRO A 62 15.01 4.88 -26.46
C PRO A 62 14.59 4.70 -27.92
N GLN A 63 15.58 4.73 -28.83
CA GLN A 63 15.40 4.29 -30.20
C GLN A 63 15.06 2.81 -30.14
N ALA A 64 13.77 2.50 -30.15
CA ALA A 64 13.27 1.16 -30.43
C ALA A 64 13.82 0.78 -31.81
N LYS A 65 14.81 -0.11 -31.81
CA LYS A 65 15.44 -0.60 -33.03
C LYS A 65 14.36 -1.21 -33.92
N LYS A 66 14.30 -0.65 -35.12
CA LYS A 66 13.48 -1.04 -36.26
C LYS A 66 13.67 -2.52 -36.59
N GLY A 67 12.63 -3.29 -36.29
CA GLY A 67 12.34 -4.58 -36.91
C GLY A 67 10.84 -4.59 -37.22
N LEU A 68 10.45 -4.06 -38.37
CA LEU A 68 9.09 -4.23 -38.91
C LEU A 68 8.89 -5.74 -39.18
N SER A 69 8.20 -6.44 -38.28
CA SER A 69 7.64 -7.75 -38.55
C SER A 69 6.13 -7.62 -38.51
N THR A 70 5.51 -7.83 -39.67
CA THR A 70 4.08 -7.91 -39.98
C THR A 70 3.17 -8.23 -38.79
N GLY A 71 2.45 -7.20 -38.29
CA GLY A 71 1.50 -7.32 -37.17
C GLY A 71 1.60 -6.16 -36.21
N GLN A 72 1.39 -4.93 -36.69
CA GLN A 72 1.59 -3.69 -35.94
C GLN A 72 0.51 -3.50 -34.87
N LYS A 73 0.60 -4.30 -33.80
CA LYS A 73 -0.20 -4.12 -32.59
C LYS A 73 0.27 -2.81 -31.96
N VAL A 74 -0.55 -1.77 -32.03
CA VAL A 74 -0.23 -0.44 -31.51
C VAL A 74 0.01 -0.55 -30.01
N ALA A 75 1.29 -0.49 -29.62
CA ALA A 75 1.68 -0.49 -28.21
C ALA A 75 1.53 0.94 -27.69
N ILE A 76 0.60 1.16 -26.76
CA ILE A 76 0.42 2.43 -26.09
C ILE A 76 1.42 2.51 -24.94
N THR A 77 2.15 3.62 -24.86
CA THR A 77 3.07 3.88 -23.75
C THR A 77 2.31 4.51 -22.59
N LEU A 78 2.31 3.88 -21.43
CA LEU A 78 1.79 4.45 -20.19
C LEU A 78 2.96 4.99 -19.36
N ALA A 79 2.92 6.28 -19.04
CA ALA A 79 3.88 6.94 -18.15
C ALA A 79 3.16 7.50 -16.91
N GLY A 80 3.91 7.98 -15.92
CA GLY A 80 3.38 8.74 -14.77
C GLY A 80 2.20 8.06 -14.04
N ALA A 81 1.07 8.77 -13.94
CA ALA A 81 -0.12 8.30 -13.25
C ALA A 81 -0.74 7.05 -13.91
N ALA A 82 -0.81 7.01 -15.23
CA ALA A 82 -1.32 5.86 -15.97
C ALA A 82 -0.47 4.60 -15.74
N ALA A 83 0.86 4.75 -15.71
CA ALA A 83 1.77 3.64 -15.40
C ALA A 83 1.59 3.12 -13.97
N LEU A 84 1.47 4.04 -13.00
CA LEU A 84 1.22 3.69 -11.60
C LEU A 84 -0.10 2.94 -11.43
N TYR A 85 -1.18 3.42 -12.07
CA TYR A 85 -2.48 2.78 -11.96
C TYR A 85 -2.52 1.41 -12.64
N TYR A 86 -1.80 1.25 -13.75
CA TYR A 86 -1.59 -0.06 -14.38
C TYR A 86 -0.89 -1.04 -13.44
N LEU A 87 0.19 -0.61 -12.79
CA LEU A 87 0.90 -1.44 -11.80
C LEU A 87 0.02 -1.80 -10.60
N TYR A 88 -0.78 -0.85 -10.11
CA TYR A 88 -1.77 -1.12 -9.08
C TYR A 88 -2.78 -2.19 -9.53
N ASN A 89 -3.42 -2.02 -10.69
CA ASN A 89 -4.42 -2.96 -11.18
C ASN A 89 -3.87 -4.38 -11.42
N LYS A 90 -2.63 -4.51 -11.89
CA LYS A 90 -1.97 -5.82 -12.06
C LYS A 90 -1.67 -6.52 -10.73
N ASN A 91 -1.48 -5.76 -9.64
CA ASN A 91 -1.01 -6.29 -8.36
C ASN A 91 -2.05 -6.22 -7.23
N LYS A 92 -3.17 -5.52 -7.38
CA LYS A 92 -4.16 -5.32 -6.30
C LYS A 92 -4.81 -6.60 -5.78
N ASN A 93 -4.90 -7.63 -6.63
CA ASN A 93 -5.53 -8.92 -6.30
C ASN A 93 -4.52 -9.99 -5.85
N LYS A 94 -3.23 -9.65 -5.78
CA LYS A 94 -2.22 -10.60 -5.30
C LYS A 94 -2.33 -10.78 -3.79
N GLN A 95 -2.01 -11.98 -3.32
CA GLN A 95 -2.01 -12.31 -1.88
C GLN A 95 -0.61 -12.28 -1.26
N GLN A 96 0.43 -12.23 -2.09
CA GLN A 96 1.82 -12.17 -1.65
C GLN A 96 2.15 -10.78 -1.10
N GLN A 97 3.21 -10.71 -0.28
CA GLN A 97 3.78 -9.47 0.25
C GLN A 97 5.06 -9.10 -0.54
N GLY A 98 5.52 -7.85 -0.41
CA GLY A 98 6.72 -7.34 -1.07
C GLY A 98 6.47 -6.74 -2.47
N ALA A 99 7.56 -6.45 -3.19
CA ALA A 99 7.53 -5.71 -4.45
C ALA A 99 6.73 -6.40 -5.57
N GLN A 100 6.53 -7.72 -5.48
CA GLN A 100 5.72 -8.51 -6.41
C GLN A 100 4.34 -8.87 -5.86
N GLY A 101 4.03 -8.42 -4.64
CA GLY A 101 2.85 -8.73 -3.88
C GLY A 101 1.69 -7.77 -4.13
N LYS A 102 0.84 -7.59 -3.10
CA LYS A 102 -0.32 -6.71 -3.16
C LYS A 102 0.05 -5.25 -3.18
N TYR A 103 -0.50 -4.51 -4.15
CA TYR A 103 -0.34 -3.06 -4.24
C TYR A 103 -1.57 -2.36 -3.70
N TYR A 104 -1.34 -1.19 -3.12
CA TYR A 104 -2.33 -0.34 -2.49
C TYR A 104 -2.24 1.06 -3.07
N LEU A 105 -3.39 1.73 -3.18
CA LEU A 105 -3.47 3.11 -3.61
C LEU A 105 -3.64 4.01 -2.37
N SER A 106 -2.76 4.99 -2.21
CA SER A 106 -2.88 6.01 -1.18
C SER A 106 -3.89 7.08 -1.57
N LYS A 107 -4.49 7.74 -0.58
CA LYS A 107 -5.40 8.89 -0.78
C LYS A 107 -4.78 9.99 -1.64
N ASN A 108 -3.47 10.16 -1.53
CA ASN A 108 -2.70 11.17 -2.29
C ASN A 108 -2.39 10.75 -3.74
N GLY A 109 -2.91 9.62 -4.22
CA GLY A 109 -2.66 9.12 -5.56
C GLY A 109 -1.29 8.47 -5.78
N ARG A 110 -0.59 8.10 -4.70
CA ARG A 110 0.65 7.32 -4.78
C ARG A 110 0.34 5.83 -4.61
N VAL A 111 1.01 4.97 -5.36
CA VAL A 111 0.91 3.51 -5.21
C VAL A 111 2.02 3.03 -4.29
N TYR A 112 1.70 2.13 -3.36
CA TYR A 112 2.65 1.52 -2.46
C TYR A 112 2.37 0.02 -2.30
N TYR A 113 3.38 -0.74 -1.91
CA TYR A 113 3.23 -2.12 -1.47
C TYR A 113 3.70 -2.25 -0.02
N ARG A 114 3.40 -3.38 0.62
CA ARG A 114 3.87 -3.69 1.98
C ARG A 114 4.88 -4.82 1.91
N ASP A 115 6.03 -4.65 2.53
CA ASP A 115 7.04 -5.71 2.64
C ASP A 115 6.63 -6.79 3.66
N ALA A 116 7.50 -7.80 3.86
CA ALA A 116 7.26 -8.88 4.82
C ALA A 116 7.16 -8.37 6.28
N GLN A 117 7.75 -7.20 6.57
CA GLN A 117 7.67 -6.49 7.85
C GLN A 117 6.48 -5.53 7.92
N ASN A 118 5.57 -5.59 6.93
CA ASN A 118 4.38 -4.75 6.83
C ASN A 118 4.69 -3.24 6.71
N ARG A 119 5.90 -2.89 6.27
CA ARG A 119 6.31 -1.51 6.03
C ARG A 119 5.88 -1.05 4.64
N PRO A 120 5.32 0.16 4.50
CA PRO A 120 4.93 0.69 3.21
C PRO A 120 6.16 1.14 2.39
N HIS A 121 6.19 0.71 1.13
CA HIS A 121 7.20 1.06 0.14
C HIS A 121 6.54 1.71 -1.07
N TRP A 122 7.00 2.90 -1.44
CA TRP A 122 6.44 3.63 -2.58
C TRP A 122 6.87 2.99 -3.90
N VAL A 123 5.92 2.78 -4.79
CA VAL A 123 6.20 2.27 -6.14
C VAL A 123 6.64 3.44 -7.02
N THR A 124 7.80 3.30 -7.64
CA THR A 124 8.30 4.25 -8.63
C THR A 124 7.96 3.73 -10.04
N PRO A 125 7.28 4.51 -10.89
CA PRO A 125 7.02 4.10 -12.26
C PRO A 125 8.33 4.13 -13.07
N PRO A 126 8.52 3.21 -14.03
CA PRO A 126 9.71 3.21 -14.87
C PRO A 126 9.80 4.51 -15.70
N PRO A 127 11.00 5.12 -15.83
CA PRO A 127 11.16 6.43 -16.48
C PRO A 127 10.83 6.43 -17.97
N GLY A 128 10.96 5.27 -18.64
CA GLY A 128 10.57 5.09 -20.04
C GLY A 128 9.10 4.74 -20.27
N GLY A 129 8.30 4.66 -19.19
CA GLY A 129 6.93 4.16 -19.24
C GLY A 129 6.84 2.65 -19.46
N ILE A 130 5.61 2.16 -19.55
CA ILE A 130 5.25 0.75 -19.76
C ILE A 130 4.52 0.65 -21.09
N GLN A 131 4.99 -0.22 -21.99
CA GLN A 131 4.29 -0.50 -23.24
C GLN A 131 3.23 -1.57 -22.99
N VAL A 132 1.98 -1.24 -23.30
CA VAL A 132 0.83 -2.15 -23.17
C VAL A 132 0.04 -2.17 -24.46
N SER A 133 -0.77 -3.20 -24.68
CA SER A 133 -1.64 -3.23 -25.86
C SER A 133 -2.72 -2.16 -25.76
N GLU A 134 -3.22 -1.69 -26.90
CA GLU A 134 -4.25 -0.64 -26.92
C GLU A 134 -5.48 -1.03 -26.09
N GLU A 135 -5.89 -2.30 -26.12
CA GLU A 135 -7.05 -2.79 -25.38
C GLU A 135 -6.87 -2.64 -23.87
N GLU A 136 -5.69 -3.01 -23.35
CA GLU A 136 -5.34 -2.81 -21.95
C GLU A 136 -5.21 -1.32 -21.62
N ALA A 137 -4.68 -0.52 -22.56
CA ALA A 137 -4.43 0.90 -22.39
C ALA A 137 -5.72 1.71 -22.27
N ARG A 138 -6.79 1.33 -22.98
CA ARG A 138 -8.03 2.11 -23.11
C ARG A 138 -8.65 2.50 -21.77
N GLN A 139 -8.55 1.66 -20.75
CA GLN A 139 -9.05 1.94 -19.40
C GLN A 139 -8.25 3.05 -18.67
N TYR A 140 -7.08 3.42 -19.20
CA TYR A 140 -6.18 4.43 -18.62
C TYR A 140 -6.20 5.75 -19.39
N ARG A 141 -7.09 5.92 -20.38
CA ARG A 141 -7.09 7.04 -21.33
C ARG A 141 -7.27 8.42 -20.70
N GLU A 142 -7.98 8.49 -19.57
CA GLU A 142 -8.20 9.74 -18.85
C GLU A 142 -7.01 10.16 -17.98
N PHE A 143 -6.06 9.26 -17.70
CA PHE A 143 -4.97 9.52 -16.77
C PHE A 143 -3.78 10.19 -17.45
N GLN A 144 -3.07 11.00 -16.66
CA GLN A 144 -1.82 11.60 -17.06
C GLN A 144 -0.79 10.52 -17.44
N GLY A 145 -0.10 10.71 -18.56
CA GLY A 145 0.90 9.80 -19.08
C GLY A 145 0.37 8.72 -20.01
N TYR A 146 -0.94 8.67 -20.30
CA TYR A 146 -1.46 7.86 -21.40
C TYR A 146 -0.86 8.32 -22.74
N ASN A 147 -0.18 7.43 -23.45
CA ASN A 147 0.56 7.72 -24.68
C ASN A 147 1.50 8.95 -24.55
N ASN A 148 2.23 9.04 -23.44
CA ASN A 148 3.12 10.16 -23.10
C ASN A 148 2.44 11.53 -23.01
N ARG A 149 1.11 11.57 -22.81
CA ARG A 149 0.39 12.85 -22.64
C ARG A 149 0.77 13.49 -21.30
N PRO A 150 1.18 14.77 -21.28
CA PRO A 150 1.57 15.47 -20.06
C PRO A 150 0.37 15.89 -19.20
N THR A 151 -0.84 15.89 -19.77
CA THR A 151 -2.09 16.28 -19.13
C THR A 151 -3.01 15.07 -18.93
N GLY A 152 -3.90 15.16 -17.93
CA GLY A 152 -4.87 14.12 -17.59
C GLY A 152 -5.22 14.13 -16.12
N ARG A 153 -6.08 13.20 -15.71
CA ARG A 153 -6.41 12.95 -14.30
C ARG A 153 -5.21 12.31 -13.59
N ASP A 154 -4.95 12.71 -12.36
CA ASP A 154 -4.03 11.99 -11.47
C ASP A 154 -4.78 10.87 -10.71
N LEU A 155 -4.10 10.18 -9.79
CA LEU A 155 -4.72 9.10 -9.01
C LEU A 155 -5.33 9.57 -7.69
N ARG A 156 -5.41 10.89 -7.45
CA ARG A 156 -5.93 11.43 -6.19
C ARG A 156 -7.42 11.14 -6.08
N GLY A 157 -7.87 10.76 -4.88
CA GLY A 157 -9.27 10.42 -4.60
C GLY A 157 -9.77 9.10 -5.20
N LEU A 158 -8.99 8.39 -6.02
CA LEU A 158 -9.37 7.06 -6.53
C LEU A 158 -9.42 6.00 -5.42
N ALA A 159 -8.59 6.14 -4.39
CA ALA A 159 -8.55 5.21 -3.26
C ALA A 159 -9.88 5.19 -2.46
N GLU A 160 -10.64 6.29 -2.46
CA GLU A 160 -11.97 6.36 -1.84
C GLU A 160 -13.04 5.68 -2.70
N ALA A 161 -12.91 5.71 -4.03
CA ALA A 161 -13.82 5.02 -4.93
C ALA A 161 -13.67 3.48 -4.88
N ASP A 162 -12.47 2.99 -4.59
CA ASP A 162 -12.17 1.56 -4.47
C ASP A 162 -12.35 1.01 -3.03
N ALA A 163 -12.66 1.87 -2.05
CA ALA A 163 -12.90 1.44 -0.68
C ALA A 163 -14.26 0.72 -0.58
N PRO A 164 -14.35 -0.43 0.12
CA PRO A 164 -15.64 -1.05 0.38
C PRO A 164 -16.53 -0.06 1.13
N VAL A 165 -17.71 0.22 0.58
CA VAL A 165 -18.70 1.08 1.23
C VAL A 165 -19.01 0.46 2.59
N PRO A 166 -18.82 1.17 3.72
CA PRO A 166 -19.20 0.65 5.01
C PRO A 166 -20.72 0.48 5.03
N VAL A 167 -21.17 -0.78 5.12
CA VAL A 167 -22.58 -1.07 5.39
C VAL A 167 -22.93 -0.47 6.75
N PRO A 168 -23.88 0.47 6.84
CA PRO A 168 -24.31 0.99 8.13
C PRO A 168 -24.89 -0.17 8.95
N ALA A 169 -24.39 -0.34 10.17
CA ALA A 169 -24.99 -1.25 11.13
C ALA A 169 -26.43 -0.79 11.39
N GLN A 170 -27.41 -1.64 11.08
CA GLN A 170 -28.82 -1.44 11.40
C GLN A 170 -29.09 -1.85 12.85
#